data_AF-A0A965GG69-F1
#
_entry.id   AF-A0A965GG69-F1
#
_cell.length_a   1.000
_cell.length_b   1.000
_cell.length_c   1.000
_cell.angle_alpha   90.00
_cell.angle_beta   90.00
_cell.angle_gamma   90.00
#
_symmetry.space_group_name_H-M   'P 1'
#
loop_
_entity.id
_entity.type
_entity.pdbx_description
1 polymer ?
#
loop_
_entity_poly.entity_id
_entity_poly.type
_entity_poly.pdbx_seq_one_letter_code
_entity_poly.pdbx_strand_id
1 'polypeptide(L)'
;MTVAPAIAAGLEQVVEQHRYERLAVYRPLVPVGRADVGFLPGGLEEKLDPWMSAIHDAVVALTDDRSSRDARGLIDDLIDRGQLTLESVTFLRGRSLQAQIVVVDEAQNLEPTTLKT
;
A
#
# COMPACT_ATOMS: atom_id res chain seq x y z
N MET A 1 9.73 11.38 4.93
CA MET A 1 9.31 11.48 3.52
C MET A 1 7.85 11.04 3.50
N THR A 2 6.90 11.88 3.08
CA THR A 2 5.48 11.53 3.11
C THR A 2 5.14 10.73 1.85
N VAL A 3 4.58 9.52 2.01
CA VAL A 3 4.17 8.65 0.88
C VAL A 3 2.87 9.11 0.21
N ALA A 4 2.09 9.94 0.91
CA ALA A 4 0.78 10.41 0.46
C ALA A 4 0.77 11.04 -0.95
N PRO A 5 1.70 11.94 -1.34
CA PRO A 5 1.72 12.50 -2.70
C PRO A 5 1.99 11.46 -3.80
N ALA A 6 2.76 10.41 -3.49
CA ALA A 6 3.04 9.34 -4.46
C ALA A 6 1.81 8.44 -4.67
N ILE A 7 1.11 8.11 -3.58
CA ILE A 7 -0.17 7.37 -3.63
C ILE A 7 -1.21 8.18 -4.41
N ALA A 8 -1.29 9.48 -4.14
CA ALA A 8 -2.16 10.41 -4.85
C ALA A 8 -1.97 10.42 -6.36
N ALA A 9 -0.74 10.69 -6.81
CA ALA A 9 -0.42 10.69 -8.23
C ALA A 9 -0.60 9.29 -8.86
N GLY A 10 -0.42 8.22 -8.08
CA GLY A 10 -0.66 6.85 -8.52
C GLY A 10 -2.15 6.56 -8.74
N LEU A 11 -3.00 6.95 -7.79
CA LEU A 11 -4.45 6.77 -7.86
C LEU A 11 -5.05 7.57 -9.01
N GLU A 12 -4.63 8.82 -9.22
CA GLU A 12 -5.08 9.63 -10.36
C GLU A 12 -4.79 8.93 -11.70
N GLN A 13 -3.59 8.35 -11.85
CA GLN A 13 -3.20 7.66 -13.07
C GLN A 13 -3.98 6.37 -13.34
N VAL A 14 -4.51 5.74 -12.29
CA VAL A 14 -5.30 4.50 -12.37
C VAL A 14 -6.78 4.78 -12.54
N VAL A 15 -7.35 5.66 -11.71
CA VAL A 15 -8.79 5.90 -11.61
C VAL A 15 -9.27 6.93 -12.63
N GLU A 16 -8.55 8.04 -12.79
CA GLU A 16 -8.99 9.13 -13.68
C GLU A 16 -8.40 8.95 -15.08
N GLN A 17 -7.08 8.77 -15.18
CA GLN A 17 -6.39 8.74 -16.46
C GLN A 17 -6.41 7.36 -17.14
N HIS A 18 -6.77 6.29 -16.41
CA HIS A 18 -6.80 4.91 -16.90
C HIS A 18 -5.51 4.47 -17.62
N ARG A 19 -4.36 5.03 -17.22
CA ARG A 19 -3.05 4.76 -17.84
C ARG A 19 -2.44 3.46 -17.33
N TYR A 20 -2.82 3.07 -16.12
CA TYR A 20 -2.43 1.83 -15.47
C TYR A 20 -3.67 1.17 -14.90
N GLU A 21 -3.66 -0.15 -14.80
CA GLU A 21 -4.77 -0.93 -14.27
C GLU A 21 -4.79 -0.94 -12.73
N ARG A 22 -3.63 -0.71 -12.09
CA ARG A 22 -3.47 -0.87 -10.65
C ARG A 22 -2.39 0.03 -10.07
N LEU A 23 -2.63 0.51 -8.85
CA LEU A 23 -1.62 1.02 -7.92
C LEU A 23 -1.33 -0.06 -6.87
N ALA A 24 -0.07 -0.49 -6.79
CA ALA A 24 0.40 -1.43 -5.79
C ALA A 24 1.34 -0.73 -4.82
N VAL A 25 0.99 -0.72 -3.54
CA VAL A 25 1.81 -0.16 -2.47
C VAL A 25 2.42 -1.30 -1.68
N TYR A 26 3.75 -1.32 -1.60
CA TYR A 26 4.51 -2.31 -0.86
C TYR A 26 5.23 -1.67 0.32
N ARG A 27 5.30 -2.41 1.43
CA ARG A 27 6.07 -1.99 2.61
C ARG A 27 6.93 -3.14 3.16
N PRO A 28 8.17 -2.87 3.60
CA PRO A 28 8.96 -3.84 4.37
C PRO A 28 8.28 -4.20 5.68
N LEU A 29 8.25 -5.50 6.00
CA LEU A 29 7.88 -5.95 7.34
C LEU A 29 9.02 -5.59 8.30
N VAL A 30 8.82 -4.58 9.14
CA VAL A 30 9.75 -4.29 10.23
C VAL A 30 9.21 -4.97 11.49
N PRO A 31 9.91 -5.98 12.06
CA PRO A 31 9.49 -6.57 13.32
C PRO A 31 9.49 -5.52 14.43
N VAL A 32 8.35 -5.34 15.08
CA VAL A 32 8.21 -4.44 16.23
C VAL A 32 8.52 -5.24 17.50
N GLY A 33 9.76 -5.14 17.99
CA GLY A 33 10.24 -5.85 19.19
C GLY A 33 11.09 -7.09 18.91
N ARG A 34 11.80 -7.59 19.93
CA ARG A 34 12.71 -8.76 19.90
C ARG A 34 11.98 -10.11 19.77
N ALA A 35 10.87 -10.17 19.05
CA ALA A 35 10.21 -11.42 18.72
C ALA A 35 10.39 -11.64 17.22
N ASP A 36 11.03 -12.77 16.88
CA ASP A 36 11.04 -13.27 15.52
C ASP A 36 9.63 -13.20 14.91
N VAL A 37 9.57 -12.94 13.61
CA VAL A 37 8.41 -12.69 12.73
C VAL A 37 7.41 -13.87 12.69
N GLY A 38 7.41 -14.75 13.69
CA GLY A 38 6.52 -15.90 13.79
C GLY A 38 5.11 -15.57 14.30
N PHE A 39 4.95 -14.66 15.27
CA PHE A 39 3.66 -14.53 15.96
C PHE A 39 3.40 -13.12 16.50
N LEU A 40 2.88 -12.24 15.64
CA LEU A 40 1.93 -11.23 16.11
C LEU A 40 0.55 -11.92 16.19
N PRO A 41 -0.06 -12.08 17.39
CA PRO A 41 -1.41 -12.62 17.51
C PRO A 41 -2.40 -11.67 16.85
N GLY A 42 -3.24 -12.18 15.94
CA GLY A 42 -4.26 -11.39 15.23
C GLY A 42 -4.46 -11.81 13.77
N GLY A 43 -5.58 -11.37 13.19
CA GLY A 43 -5.90 -11.58 11.77
C GLY A 43 -4.92 -10.86 10.84
N LEU A 44 -4.95 -11.15 9.53
CA LEU A 44 -4.14 -10.41 8.54
C LEU A 44 -4.42 -8.90 8.67
N GLU A 45 -5.69 -8.53 8.86
CA GLU A 45 -6.17 -7.15 9.01
C GLU A 45 -5.52 -6.39 10.18
N GLU A 46 -5.40 -6.99 11.37
CA GLU A 46 -4.69 -6.38 12.52
C GLU A 46 -3.19 -6.20 12.26
N LYS A 47 -2.60 -7.02 11.38
CA LYS A 47 -1.19 -6.87 10.95
C LYS A 47 -1.03 -5.77 9.90
N LEU A 48 -2.07 -5.50 9.12
CA LEU A 48 -2.13 -4.43 8.11
C LEU A 48 -2.58 -3.08 8.70
N ASP A 49 -3.18 -3.08 9.89
CA ASP A 49 -3.82 -1.90 10.51
C ASP A 49 -2.91 -0.66 10.61
N PRO A 50 -1.62 -0.79 11.02
CA PRO A 50 -0.68 0.35 11.00
C PRO A 50 -0.37 0.86 9.59
N TRP A 51 -0.59 0.05 8.56
CA TRP A 51 -0.34 0.38 7.15
C TRP A 51 -1.56 1.05 6.53
N MET A 52 -2.76 0.59 6.90
CA MET A 52 -4.03 1.17 6.45
C MET A 52 -4.17 2.65 6.83
N SER A 53 -3.64 3.06 7.98
CA SER A 53 -3.68 4.47 8.41
C SER A 53 -2.96 5.40 7.43
N ALA A 54 -1.78 5.04 6.93
CA ALA A 54 -1.00 5.90 6.03
C ALA A 54 -1.65 6.04 4.65
N ILE A 55 -2.27 4.95 4.17
CA ILE A 55 -3.05 4.93 2.93
C ILE A 55 -4.33 5.77 3.10
N HIS A 56 -5.01 5.60 4.23
CA HIS A 56 -6.19 6.36 4.58
C HIS A 56 -5.90 7.86 4.62
N ASP A 57 -4.82 8.28 5.28
CA ASP A 57 -4.41 9.69 5.32
C ASP A 57 -4.10 10.23 3.91
N ALA A 58 -3.52 9.42 3.03
CA ALA A 58 -3.25 9.80 1.64
C ALA A 58 -4.54 9.99 0.83
N VAL A 59 -5.50 9.07 0.96
CA VAL A 59 -6.79 9.15 0.26
C VAL A 59 -7.64 10.30 0.80
N VAL A 60 -7.68 10.50 2.12
CA VAL A 60 -8.36 11.65 2.74
C VAL A 60 -7.78 12.98 2.24
N ALA A 61 -6.46 13.05 2.04
CA ALA A 61 -5.83 14.26 1.50
C ALA A 61 -6.17 14.53 0.02
N LEU A 62 -6.69 13.54 -0.71
CA LEU A 62 -7.10 13.64 -2.12
C LEU A 62 -8.57 13.97 -2.29
N THR A 63 -9.42 13.47 -1.40
CA THR A 63 -10.84 13.80 -1.38
C THR A 63 -11.01 15.20 -0.80
N ASP A 64 -11.37 16.16 -1.65
CA ASP A 64 -11.67 17.55 -1.27
C ASP A 64 -12.78 17.64 -0.19
N ASP A 65 -13.65 16.61 -0.15
CA ASP A 65 -14.61 16.38 0.92
C ASP A 65 -13.92 15.74 2.14
N ARG A 66 -13.82 16.51 3.23
CA ARG A 66 -13.22 16.13 4.53
C ARG A 66 -14.01 15.06 5.30
N SER A 67 -14.75 14.22 4.60
CA SER A 67 -15.54 13.14 5.14
C SER A 67 -14.66 11.90 5.29
N SER A 68 -14.09 11.71 6.48
CA SER A 68 -13.31 10.51 6.82
C SER A 68 -14.11 9.20 6.70
N ARG A 69 -15.45 9.28 6.69
CA ARG A 69 -16.32 8.12 6.48
C ARG A 69 -16.35 7.69 5.02
N ASP A 70 -16.28 8.63 4.08
CA ASP A 70 -16.32 8.31 2.64
C ASP A 70 -14.97 7.79 2.15
N ALA A 71 -13.86 8.25 2.75
CA ALA A 71 -12.52 7.80 2.37
C ALA A 71 -12.28 6.31 2.62
N ARG A 72 -12.79 5.75 3.73
CA ARG A 72 -12.62 4.32 4.04
C ARG A 72 -13.40 3.44 3.05
N GLY A 73 -14.66 3.80 2.78
CA GLY A 73 -15.47 3.11 1.77
C GLY A 73 -14.87 3.21 0.36
N LEU A 74 -14.30 4.36 0.00
CA LEU A 74 -13.60 4.52 -1.28
C LEU A 74 -12.37 3.60 -1.39
N ILE A 75 -11.58 3.47 -0.32
CA ILE A 75 -10.42 2.58 -0.30
C ILE A 75 -10.86 1.13 -0.47
N ASP A 76 -11.88 0.70 0.28
CA ASP A 76 -12.42 -0.66 0.18
C ASP A 76 -12.92 -0.94 -1.24
N ASP A 77 -13.66 -0.01 -1.84
CA ASP A 77 -14.10 -0.08 -3.24
C ASP A 77 -12.93 -0.22 -4.23
N LEU A 78 -11.85 0.55 -4.05
CA LEU A 78 -10.66 0.50 -4.91
C LEU A 78 -9.91 -0.83 -4.77
N ILE A 79 -9.87 -1.39 -3.56
CA ILE A 79 -9.29 -2.70 -3.28
C ILE A 79 -10.14 -3.81 -3.92
N ASP A 80 -11.46 -3.78 -3.75
CA ASP A 80 -12.39 -4.76 -4.31
C ASP A 80 -12.37 -4.77 -5.85
N ARG A 81 -12.20 -3.59 -6.46
CA ARG A 81 -12.01 -3.45 -7.92
C ARG A 81 -10.61 -3.87 -8.37
N GLY A 82 -9.69 -4.15 -7.44
CA GLY A 82 -8.30 -4.50 -7.73
C GLY A 82 -7.46 -3.34 -8.28
N GLN A 83 -7.94 -2.10 -8.15
CA GLN A 83 -7.27 -0.87 -8.59
C GLN A 83 -6.24 -0.39 -7.56
N LEU A 84 -6.40 -0.76 -6.30
CA LEU A 84 -5.44 -0.53 -5.22
C LEU A 84 -5.07 -1.87 -4.56
N THR A 85 -3.78 -2.10 -4.32
CA THR A 85 -3.30 -3.27 -3.57
C THR A 85 -2.26 -2.87 -2.54
N LEU A 86 -2.33 -3.48 -1.37
CA LEU A 86 -1.46 -3.22 -0.23
C LEU A 86 -0.82 -4.54 0.20
N GLU A 87 0.47 -4.70 -0.07
CA GLU A 87 1.16 -5.96 0.19
C GLU A 87 2.52 -5.74 0.86
N SER A 88 3.09 -6.81 1.41
CA SER A 88 4.50 -6.76 1.82
C SER A 88 5.42 -6.89 0.60
N VAL A 89 6.57 -6.23 0.65
CA VAL A 89 7.65 -6.37 -0.34
C VAL A 89 8.08 -7.83 -0.57
N THR A 90 7.84 -8.74 0.38
CA THR A 90 8.11 -10.18 0.19
C THR A 90 7.25 -10.81 -0.92
N PHE A 91 6.09 -10.24 -1.22
CA PHE A 91 5.20 -10.71 -2.29
C PHE A 91 5.61 -10.22 -3.68
N LEU A 92 6.55 -9.28 -3.80
CA LEU A 92 7.11 -8.86 -5.08
C LEU A 92 7.95 -9.97 -5.74
N ARG A 93 8.55 -10.87 -4.93
CA ARG A 93 9.48 -11.87 -5.44
C ARG A 93 8.77 -12.84 -6.39
N GLY A 94 9.29 -12.93 -7.62
CA GLY A 94 8.76 -13.84 -8.64
C GLY A 94 7.45 -13.38 -9.28
N ARG A 95 6.99 -12.13 -9.04
CA ARG A 95 5.80 -11.58 -9.69
C ARG A 95 6.13 -10.78 -10.92
N SER A 96 5.26 -10.90 -11.92
CA SER A 96 5.27 -10.04 -13.10
C SER A 96 4.46 -8.78 -12.79
N LEU A 97 5.08 -7.61 -12.96
CA LEU A 97 4.47 -6.33 -12.65
C LEU A 97 4.06 -5.63 -13.95
N GLN A 98 2.94 -6.05 -14.53
CA GLN A 98 2.43 -5.49 -15.79
C GLN A 98 1.35 -4.44 -15.52
N ALA A 99 1.37 -3.38 -16.33
CA ALA A 99 0.36 -2.32 -16.36
C ALA A 99 0.01 -1.72 -14.98
N GLN A 100 0.98 -1.65 -14.06
CA GLN A 100 0.74 -1.13 -12.71
C GLN A 100 1.82 -0.13 -12.28
N ILE A 101 1.41 0.80 -11.43
CA ILE A 101 2.32 1.68 -10.69
C ILE A 101 2.67 0.98 -9.38
N VAL A 102 3.95 1.00 -9.03
CA VAL A 102 4.45 0.42 -7.79
C VAL A 102 5.03 1.51 -6.91
N VAL A 103 4.51 1.63 -5.70
CA VAL A 103 5.04 2.50 -4.64
C VAL A 103 5.62 1.62 -3.56
N VAL A 104 6.90 1.80 -3.23
CA VAL A 104 7.54 1.11 -2.10
C VAL A 104 7.79 2.12 -1.00
N ASP A 105 7.02 2.00 0.08
CA ASP A 105 7.19 2.84 1.25
C ASP A 105 8.24 2.28 2.20
N GLU A 106 8.89 3.14 2.98
CA GLU A 106 9.96 2.76 3.91
C GLU A 106 11.10 1.95 3.23
N ALA A 107 11.39 2.24 1.96
CA ALA A 107 12.34 1.49 1.15
C ALA A 107 13.75 1.44 1.74
N GLN A 108 14.12 2.38 2.62
CA GLN A 108 15.39 2.34 3.34
C GLN A 108 15.51 1.16 4.32
N ASN A 109 14.39 0.55 4.71
CA ASN A 109 14.35 -0.64 5.58
C ASN A 109 14.45 -1.95 4.78
N LEU A 110 14.65 -1.89 3.47
CA LEU A 110 14.84 -3.08 2.63
C LEU A 110 16.26 -3.65 2.76
N GLU A 111 16.36 -4.96 2.95
CA GLU A 111 17.62 -5.65 2.74
C GLU A 111 17.90 -5.83 1.23
N PRO A 112 19.14 -5.64 0.75
CA PRO A 112 19.48 -5.77 -0.67
C PRO A 112 19.16 -7.12 -1.32
N THR A 113 19.02 -8.17 -0.51
CA THR A 113 18.64 -9.54 -0.93
C THR A 113 17.13 -9.70 -1.18
N THR A 114 16.31 -8.80 -0.65
CA THR A 114 14.83 -8.90 -0.69
C THR A 114 14.28 -8.77 -2.11
N LEU A 115 14.91 -7.94 -2.94
CA LEU A 115 14.48 -7.66 -4.32
C LEU A 115 15.37 -8.30 -5.38
N LYS A 116 16.43 -9.03 -4.98
CA LYS A 116 17.32 -9.69 -5.93
C LYS A 116 16.66 -10.95 -6.48
N THR A 117 16.53 -10.97 -7.81
CA THR A 117 16.14 -12.13 -8.62
C THR A 117 17.31 -13.07 -8.85
#